data_AF-A0A9Q0CPK3-F1
#
_entry.id   AF-A0A9Q0CPK3-F1
#
_cell.length_a   1.000
_cell.length_b   1.000
_cell.length_c   1.000
_cell.angle_alpha   90.00
_cell.angle_beta   90.00
_cell.angle_gamma   90.00
#
_symmetry.space_group_name_H-M   'P 1'
#
loop_
_entity.id
_entity.type
_entity.pdbx_description
1 polymer ?
#
loop_
_entity_poly.entity_id
_entity_poly.type
_entity_poly.pdbx_seq_one_letter_code
_entity_poly.pdbx_strand_id
1 'polypeptide(L)'
;MASNLDHAKSKVPTFLGNRSKFFSCKELEQSACLVNDSLTIRCNLTVIKTTYLQQTKPFHCIVMLPAELQMHLGNLLDSGEGLDVTFEVDGEMFHAHRLVLAARSPIFKAELLGLMKEARIRSIVIEDMKAPVFKAMLHFIYRDSFSECELQGDGDSKQDSVFLAEHLLVAADRYGLDRLRLLCEEKLCNSLDIENVSTILVLAELLNCSQLKDACLEFLGQPEVLHAVVVSDGFQDLIKSCPLILKELPIHKRRKVCRF
;
A
#
# COMPACT_ATOMS: atom_id res chain seq x y z
N MET A 1 28.76 -8.49 63.88
CA MET A 1 29.43 -7.22 63.54
C MET A 1 28.69 -6.61 62.36
N ALA A 2 28.36 -5.33 62.51
CA ALA A 2 27.64 -4.46 61.59
C ALA A 2 28.19 -4.52 60.15
N SER A 3 27.41 -4.27 59.10
CA SER A 3 27.03 -2.89 58.78
C SER A 3 25.90 -2.80 57.74
N ASN A 4 24.98 -1.89 58.05
CA ASN A 4 23.92 -1.35 57.22
C ASN A 4 24.47 -0.70 55.94
N LEU A 5 23.68 -0.75 54.86
CA LEU A 5 23.59 0.36 53.92
C LEU A 5 22.17 0.47 53.37
N ASP A 6 21.32 1.12 54.17
CA ASP A 6 20.13 1.82 53.70
C ASP A 6 20.56 2.88 52.69
N HIS A 7 20.09 2.79 51.44
CA HIS A 7 19.99 3.94 50.55
C HIS A 7 18.60 3.96 49.90
N ALA A 8 17.75 4.75 50.54
CA ALA A 8 16.52 5.36 50.08
C ALA A 8 16.13 5.07 48.63
N LYS A 9 15.18 4.14 48.44
CA LYS A 9 14.28 4.18 47.29
C LYS A 9 13.51 5.50 47.35
N SER A 10 13.95 6.48 46.56
CA SER A 10 13.16 7.66 46.24
C SER A 10 11.74 7.22 45.90
N LYS A 11 10.78 7.59 46.75
CA LYS A 11 9.35 7.37 46.55
C LYS A 11 8.90 8.24 45.37
N VAL A 12 9.22 7.82 44.15
CA VAL A 12 8.62 8.42 42.96
C VAL A 12 7.16 7.97 42.94
N PRO A 13 6.20 8.89 43.13
CA PRO A 13 4.80 8.52 43.19
C PRO A 13 4.35 7.99 41.82
N THR A 14 3.90 6.74 41.80
CA THR A 14 3.36 6.10 40.59
C THR A 14 1.85 6.27 40.59
N PHE A 15 1.31 6.88 39.54
CA PHE A 15 -0.11 7.16 39.40
C PHE A 15 -0.73 6.22 38.36
N LEU A 16 -1.75 5.48 38.78
CA LEU A 16 -2.60 4.72 37.88
C LEU A 16 -3.67 5.69 37.36
N GLY A 17 -3.78 5.83 36.03
CA GLY A 17 -4.52 6.88 35.29
C GLY A 17 -6.05 6.95 35.49
N ASN A 18 -6.58 6.49 36.62
CA ASN A 18 -8.01 6.49 36.95
C ASN A 18 -8.38 7.57 38.01
N ARG A 19 -7.58 8.64 38.13
CA ARG A 19 -7.85 9.78 39.02
C ARG A 19 -7.96 11.05 38.20
N SER A 20 -9.00 11.85 38.47
CA SER A 20 -9.23 13.16 37.83
C SER A 20 -8.28 14.26 38.31
N LYS A 21 -7.47 13.99 39.34
CA LYS A 21 -6.49 14.92 39.90
C LYS A 21 -5.18 14.18 40.16
N PHE A 22 -4.09 14.74 39.65
CA PHE A 22 -2.74 14.15 39.68
C PHE A 22 -1.97 14.56 40.95
N PHE A 23 -1.83 15.85 41.20
CA PHE A 23 -1.15 16.43 42.36
C PHE A 23 -1.77 17.79 42.68
N SER A 24 -1.93 18.17 43.95
CA SER A 24 -2.23 19.57 44.27
C SER A 24 -0.95 20.42 44.24
N CYS A 25 -1.05 21.71 43.91
CA CYS A 25 0.11 22.61 43.89
C CYS A 25 0.87 22.62 45.22
N LYS A 26 0.14 22.68 46.35
CA LYS A 26 0.73 22.67 47.69
C LYS A 26 1.50 21.40 48.02
N GLU A 27 0.99 20.25 47.57
CA GLU A 27 1.70 18.98 47.77
C GLU A 27 2.94 18.93 46.87
N LEU A 28 2.85 19.43 45.63
CA LEU A 28 3.93 19.36 44.64
C LEU A 28 5.14 20.17 45.09
N GLU A 29 4.90 21.39 45.60
CA GLU A 29 5.90 22.29 46.17
C GLU A 29 6.61 21.70 47.39
N GLN A 30 5.95 20.80 48.12
CA GLN A 30 6.50 20.10 49.29
C GLN A 30 7.10 18.74 48.94
N SER A 31 7.03 18.32 47.67
CA SER A 31 7.46 16.99 47.23
C SER A 31 8.91 16.98 46.73
N ALA A 32 9.54 15.80 46.77
CA ALA A 32 10.84 15.58 46.13
C ALA A 32 10.77 15.49 44.59
N CYS A 33 9.59 15.71 44.00
CA CYS A 33 9.38 15.62 42.55
C CYS A 33 9.73 16.91 41.80
N LEU A 34 9.82 18.04 42.51
CA LEU A 34 10.28 19.31 41.97
C LEU A 34 11.78 19.45 42.25
N VAL A 35 12.60 19.36 41.21
CA VAL A 35 14.07 19.47 41.31
C VAL A 35 14.51 20.63 40.42
N ASN A 36 15.15 21.65 41.01
CA ASN A 36 15.57 22.87 40.31
C ASN A 36 14.44 23.55 39.53
N ASP A 37 13.28 23.73 40.19
CA ASP A 37 12.08 24.33 39.60
C ASP A 37 11.54 23.59 38.36
N SER A 38 11.90 22.31 38.22
CA SER A 38 11.51 21.46 37.09
C SER A 38 10.82 20.18 37.56
N LEU A 39 9.74 19.82 36.87
CA LEU A 39 8.97 18.61 37.08
C LEU A 39 9.08 17.72 35.83
N THR A 40 9.54 16.48 36.00
CA THR A 40 9.57 15.49 34.91
C THR A 40 8.46 14.47 35.07
N ILE A 41 7.56 14.39 34.09
CA ILE A 41 6.44 13.45 34.08
C ILE A 41 6.74 12.31 33.10
N ARG A 42 6.75 11.07 33.59
CA ARG A 42 6.85 9.87 32.75
C ARG A 42 5.47 9.25 32.57
N CYS A 43 4.97 9.22 31.35
CA CYS A 43 3.69 8.61 31.01
C CYS A 43 3.90 7.26 30.31
N ASN A 44 3.28 6.21 30.83
CA ASN A 44 3.19 4.91 30.15
C ASN A 44 1.79 4.80 29.53
N LEU A 45 1.73 4.76 28.20
CA LEU A 45 0.48 4.64 27.46
C LEU A 45 0.30 3.20 26.99
N THR A 46 -0.87 2.62 27.24
CA THR A 46 -1.27 1.33 26.69
C THR A 46 -2.39 1.56 25.69
N VAL A 47 -2.10 1.32 24.41
CA VAL A 47 -3.10 1.43 23.33
C VAL A 47 -3.88 0.12 23.26
N ILE A 48 -5.12 0.14 23.75
CA ILE A 48 -6.04 -0.99 23.62
C ILE A 48 -6.71 -0.89 22.26
N LYS A 49 -6.32 -1.76 21.31
CA LYS A 49 -7.05 -1.93 20.06
C LYS A 49 -8.28 -2.78 20.34
N THR A 50 -9.48 -2.18 20.29
CA THR A 50 -10.74 -2.92 20.42
C THR A 50 -11.01 -3.63 19.11
N THR A 51 -10.61 -4.89 19.00
CA THR A 51 -11.10 -5.76 17.93
C THR A 51 -12.55 -6.11 18.27
N TYR A 52 -13.49 -5.74 17.41
CA TYR A 52 -14.88 -6.20 17.52
C TYR A 52 -14.89 -7.73 17.35
N LEU A 53 -14.82 -8.48 18.45
CA LEU A 53 -15.22 -9.87 18.43
C LEU A 53 -16.73 -9.89 18.23
N GLN A 54 -17.13 -10.26 17.01
CA GLN A 54 -18.52 -10.52 16.68
C GLN A 54 -19.09 -11.50 17.71
N GLN A 55 -20.24 -11.14 18.30
CA GLN A 55 -20.89 -11.93 19.33
C GLN A 55 -21.13 -13.37 18.86
N THR A 56 -20.85 -14.30 19.77
CA THR A 56 -21.09 -15.74 19.65
C THR A 56 -22.54 -16.06 19.26
N LYS A 57 -22.73 -16.76 18.14
CA LYS A 57 -24.00 -17.43 17.82
C LYS A 57 -24.26 -18.59 18.78
N PRO A 58 -25.52 -18.84 19.19
CA PRO A 58 -25.87 -19.97 20.04
C PRO A 58 -25.88 -21.29 19.25
N PHE A 59 -25.46 -22.35 19.96
CA PHE A 59 -25.65 -23.80 19.78
C PHE A 59 -25.67 -24.40 18.36
N HIS A 60 -24.72 -25.33 18.13
CA HIS A 60 -24.26 -25.96 16.88
C HIS A 60 -23.33 -25.10 16.03
N CYS A 61 -22.05 -25.10 16.40
CA CYS A 61 -20.97 -24.62 15.55
C CYS A 61 -20.71 -25.65 14.44
N ILE A 62 -21.43 -25.54 13.32
CA ILE A 62 -20.97 -26.18 12.08
C ILE A 62 -19.66 -25.48 11.72
N VAL A 63 -18.57 -26.24 11.65
CA VAL A 63 -17.28 -25.73 11.16
C VAL A 63 -17.49 -25.35 9.70
N MET A 64 -17.47 -24.05 9.41
CA MET A 64 -17.53 -23.54 8.04
C MET A 64 -16.16 -23.76 7.39
N LEU A 65 -16.14 -24.45 6.26
CA LEU A 65 -14.94 -24.55 5.43
C LEU A 65 -14.61 -23.18 4.80
N PRO A 66 -13.32 -22.88 4.56
CA PRO A 66 -12.92 -21.68 3.83
C PRO A 66 -13.56 -21.61 2.44
N ALA A 67 -13.71 -20.41 1.90
CA ALA A 67 -14.09 -20.25 0.49
C ALA A 67 -12.92 -20.68 -0.41
N GLU A 68 -13.15 -21.68 -1.25
CA GLU A 68 -12.10 -22.30 -2.09
C GLU A 68 -12.16 -21.86 -3.57
N LEU A 69 -13.10 -20.97 -3.94
CA LEU A 69 -13.31 -20.58 -5.35
C LEU A 69 -12.03 -20.03 -6.00
N GLN A 70 -11.30 -19.17 -5.30
CA GLN A 70 -10.02 -18.62 -5.75
C GLN A 70 -9.00 -19.72 -6.05
N MET A 71 -8.91 -20.74 -5.19
CA MET A 71 -8.02 -21.88 -5.39
C MET A 71 -8.49 -22.73 -6.58
N HIS A 72 -9.79 -23.00 -6.69
CA HIS A 72 -10.34 -23.76 -7.81
C HIS A 72 -10.12 -23.07 -9.17
N LEU A 73 -10.28 -21.75 -9.24
CA LEU A 73 -9.96 -20.98 -10.45
C LEU A 73 -8.45 -20.94 -10.73
N GLY A 74 -7.61 -20.78 -9.70
CA GLY A 74 -6.16 -20.88 -9.85
C GLY A 74 -5.74 -22.25 -10.43
N ASN A 75 -6.27 -23.34 -9.88
CA ASN A 75 -6.01 -24.69 -10.37
C ASN A 75 -6.53 -24.91 -11.80
N LEU A 76 -7.65 -24.28 -12.17
CA LEU A 76 -8.15 -24.33 -13.54
C LEU A 76 -7.15 -23.72 -14.52
N LEU A 77 -6.52 -22.59 -14.18
CA LEU A 77 -5.44 -22.01 -14.99
C LEU A 77 -4.21 -22.95 -15.04
N ASP A 78 -3.78 -23.47 -13.89
CA ASP A 78 -2.56 -24.29 -13.79
C ASP A 78 -2.70 -25.65 -14.51
N SER A 79 -3.89 -26.24 -14.49
CA SER A 79 -4.17 -27.54 -15.14
C SER A 79 -4.18 -27.47 -16.67
N GLY A 80 -4.46 -26.29 -17.23
CA GLY A 80 -4.65 -26.10 -18.67
C GLY A 80 -5.87 -26.80 -19.27
N GLU A 81 -6.80 -27.30 -18.45
CA GLU A 81 -8.02 -27.95 -18.93
C GLU A 81 -9.00 -26.92 -19.52
N GLY A 82 -9.37 -27.07 -20.79
CA GLY A 82 -10.41 -26.25 -21.41
C GLY A 82 -9.98 -24.87 -21.90
N LEU A 83 -8.67 -24.62 -22.00
CA LEU A 83 -8.11 -23.38 -22.54
C LEU A 83 -8.60 -23.13 -23.99
N ASP A 84 -9.11 -21.93 -24.25
CA ASP A 84 -9.76 -21.58 -25.52
C ASP A 84 -9.24 -20.27 -26.14
N VAL A 85 -8.24 -19.65 -25.52
CA VAL A 85 -7.50 -18.50 -26.04
C VAL A 85 -6.02 -18.57 -25.65
N THR A 86 -5.16 -18.04 -26.51
CA THR A 86 -3.73 -17.87 -26.31
C THR A 86 -3.35 -16.41 -26.51
N PHE A 87 -2.48 -15.89 -25.66
CA PHE A 87 -1.88 -14.57 -25.78
C PHE A 87 -0.38 -14.70 -26.02
N GLU A 88 0.14 -13.99 -27.01
CA GLU A 88 1.57 -13.81 -27.22
C GLU A 88 1.99 -12.46 -26.63
N VAL A 89 2.88 -12.49 -25.63
CA VAL A 89 3.32 -11.29 -24.89
C VAL A 89 4.83 -11.36 -24.67
N ASP A 90 5.57 -10.37 -25.18
CA ASP A 90 7.04 -10.32 -25.09
C ASP A 90 7.73 -11.61 -25.59
N GLY A 91 7.13 -12.29 -26.59
CA GLY A 91 7.60 -13.57 -27.14
C GLY A 91 7.21 -14.82 -26.34
N GLU A 92 6.50 -14.66 -25.22
CA GLU A 92 5.97 -15.77 -24.42
C GLU A 92 4.50 -16.04 -24.71
N MET A 93 4.09 -17.32 -24.62
CA MET A 93 2.73 -17.76 -24.91
C MET A 93 1.97 -18.06 -23.61
N PHE A 94 0.84 -17.40 -23.41
CA PHE A 94 -0.03 -17.56 -22.25
C PHE A 94 -1.38 -18.10 -22.68
N HIS A 95 -1.78 -19.25 -22.14
CA HIS A 95 -3.09 -19.82 -22.41
C HIS A 95 -4.09 -19.47 -21.31
N ALA A 96 -5.34 -19.23 -21.68
CA ALA A 96 -6.40 -18.86 -20.74
C ALA A 96 -7.81 -19.25 -21.21
N HIS A 97 -8.80 -18.85 -20.42
CA HIS A 97 -10.22 -19.07 -20.65
C HIS A 97 -10.92 -17.75 -20.94
N ARG A 98 -11.55 -17.63 -22.12
CA ARG A 98 -12.21 -16.40 -22.58
C ARG A 98 -13.29 -15.93 -21.62
N LEU A 99 -14.10 -16.86 -21.11
CA LEU A 99 -15.20 -16.52 -20.20
C LEU A 99 -14.72 -16.03 -18.84
N VAL A 100 -13.62 -16.58 -18.31
CA VAL A 100 -13.04 -16.11 -17.05
C VAL A 100 -12.50 -14.70 -17.22
N LEU A 101 -11.71 -14.46 -18.28
CA LEU A 101 -11.17 -13.13 -18.60
C LEU A 101 -12.28 -12.10 -18.82
N ALA A 102 -13.30 -12.44 -19.62
CA ALA A 102 -14.43 -11.57 -19.92
C ALA A 102 -15.33 -11.29 -18.70
N ALA A 103 -15.41 -12.21 -17.74
CA ALA A 103 -16.14 -11.98 -16.51
C ALA A 103 -15.43 -10.98 -15.58
N ARG A 104 -14.10 -10.90 -15.68
CA ARG A 104 -13.24 -10.17 -14.73
C ARG A 104 -12.72 -8.84 -15.27
N SER A 105 -12.68 -8.67 -16.59
CA SER A 105 -12.24 -7.44 -17.25
C SER A 105 -13.25 -7.02 -18.32
N PRO A 106 -13.76 -5.76 -18.27
CA PRO A 106 -14.64 -5.24 -19.31
C PRO A 106 -13.94 -5.14 -20.67
N ILE A 107 -12.63 -4.94 -20.67
CA ILE A 107 -11.81 -4.83 -21.89
C ILE A 107 -11.67 -6.19 -22.55
N PHE A 108 -11.29 -7.23 -21.80
CA PHE A 108 -11.31 -8.60 -22.33
C PHE A 108 -12.71 -9.04 -22.73
N LYS A 109 -13.76 -8.59 -22.04
CA LYS A 109 -15.14 -8.88 -22.45
C LYS A 109 -15.45 -8.32 -23.82
N ALA A 110 -15.09 -7.07 -24.08
CA ALA A 110 -15.30 -6.43 -25.37
C ALA A 110 -14.47 -7.08 -26.48
N GLU A 111 -13.20 -7.38 -26.20
CA GLU A 111 -12.26 -7.95 -27.17
C GLU A 111 -12.57 -9.41 -27.49
N LEU A 112 -12.85 -10.22 -26.47
CA LEU A 112 -13.05 -11.65 -26.62
C LEU A 112 -14.49 -12.01 -26.95
N LEU A 113 -15.50 -11.34 -26.40
CA LEU A 113 -16.91 -11.70 -26.62
C LEU A 113 -17.67 -10.70 -27.49
N GLY A 114 -17.02 -9.64 -27.95
CA GLY A 114 -17.61 -8.67 -28.87
C GLY A 114 -17.80 -9.22 -30.28
N LEU A 115 -18.36 -8.38 -31.16
CA LEU A 115 -18.59 -8.71 -32.57
C LEU A 115 -17.34 -8.50 -33.46
N MET A 116 -16.21 -8.15 -32.86
CA MET A 116 -14.96 -7.81 -33.54
C MET A 116 -14.20 -9.06 -34.02
N LYS A 117 -13.20 -8.88 -34.90
CA LYS A 117 -12.48 -9.99 -35.55
C LYS A 117 -11.73 -10.86 -34.53
N GLU A 118 -11.24 -10.24 -33.47
CA GLU A 118 -10.50 -10.82 -32.34
C GLU A 118 -11.33 -11.87 -31.61
N ALA A 119 -12.66 -11.71 -31.56
CA ALA A 119 -13.57 -12.71 -31.00
C ALA A 119 -13.63 -14.03 -31.80
N ARG A 120 -13.03 -14.10 -32.99
CA ARG A 120 -12.90 -15.35 -33.77
C ARG A 120 -11.49 -15.91 -33.78
N ILE A 121 -10.51 -15.16 -33.29
CA ILE A 121 -9.10 -15.52 -33.32
C ILE A 121 -8.75 -16.21 -31.99
N ARG A 122 -8.01 -17.33 -32.09
CA ARG A 122 -7.55 -18.09 -30.91
C ARG A 122 -6.24 -17.57 -30.32
N SER A 123 -5.50 -16.74 -31.06
CA SER A 123 -4.20 -16.19 -30.67
C SER A 123 -4.18 -14.67 -30.77
N ILE A 124 -3.96 -13.98 -29.65
CA ILE A 124 -3.98 -12.52 -29.55
C ILE A 124 -2.57 -12.05 -29.20
N VAL A 125 -2.06 -11.05 -29.91
CA VAL A 125 -0.74 -10.46 -29.60
C VAL A 125 -0.97 -9.23 -28.73
N ILE A 126 -0.32 -9.17 -27.57
CA ILE A 126 -0.33 -7.99 -26.70
C ILE A 126 1.01 -7.29 -26.84
N GLU A 127 0.97 -6.16 -27.56
CA GLU A 127 2.09 -5.24 -27.69
C GLU A 127 2.22 -4.36 -26.43
N ASP A 128 3.44 -3.88 -26.18
CA ASP A 128 3.78 -2.95 -25.10
C ASP A 128 3.49 -3.47 -23.68
N MET A 129 3.60 -4.78 -23.46
CA MET A 129 3.53 -5.38 -22.13
C MET A 129 4.63 -6.41 -21.94
N LYS A 130 5.24 -6.39 -20.75
CA LYS A 130 6.24 -7.39 -20.36
C LYS A 130 5.56 -8.68 -19.89
N ALA A 131 6.14 -9.82 -20.26
CA ALA A 131 5.60 -11.13 -19.89
C ALA A 131 5.37 -11.30 -18.37
N PRO A 132 6.27 -10.87 -17.46
CA PRO A 132 6.02 -10.89 -16.02
C PRO A 132 4.79 -10.08 -15.59
N VAL A 133 4.53 -8.94 -16.23
CA VAL A 133 3.37 -8.08 -15.93
C VAL A 133 2.07 -8.76 -16.38
N PHE A 134 2.07 -9.34 -17.58
CA PHE A 134 0.90 -10.07 -18.06
C PHE A 134 0.62 -11.32 -17.23
N LYS A 135 1.65 -12.09 -16.91
CA LYS A 135 1.55 -13.24 -16.00
C LYS A 135 0.95 -12.84 -14.67
N ALA A 136 1.42 -11.73 -14.10
CA ALA A 136 0.91 -11.20 -12.85
C ALA A 136 -0.57 -10.82 -12.91
N MET A 137 -0.95 -10.09 -13.95
CA MET A 137 -2.33 -9.71 -14.21
C MET A 137 -3.23 -10.94 -14.42
N LEU A 138 -2.76 -11.93 -15.18
CA LEU A 138 -3.49 -13.16 -15.44
C LEU A 138 -3.72 -13.94 -14.15
N HIS A 139 -2.70 -14.11 -13.31
CA HIS A 139 -2.83 -14.74 -12.00
C HIS A 139 -3.85 -14.01 -11.11
N PHE A 140 -3.81 -12.68 -11.09
CA PHE A 140 -4.80 -11.88 -10.37
C PHE A 140 -6.23 -12.11 -10.89
N ILE A 141 -6.43 -12.25 -12.20
CA ILE A 141 -7.76 -12.47 -12.77
C ILE A 141 -8.40 -13.76 -12.24
N TYR A 142 -7.61 -14.84 -12.08
CA TYR A 142 -8.10 -16.13 -11.59
C TYR A 142 -8.13 -16.21 -10.06
N ARG A 143 -7.16 -15.61 -9.38
CA ARG A 143 -6.98 -15.77 -7.94
C ARG A 143 -7.53 -14.60 -7.13
N ASP A 144 -7.81 -13.45 -7.74
CA ASP A 144 -8.24 -12.23 -7.04
C ASP A 144 -7.29 -11.84 -5.89
N SER A 145 -6.03 -12.23 -6.01
CA SER A 145 -4.94 -11.95 -5.08
C SER A 145 -3.65 -11.92 -5.87
N PHE A 146 -2.68 -11.18 -5.35
CA PHE A 146 -1.32 -11.19 -5.86
C PHE A 146 -0.39 -11.40 -4.67
N SER A 147 0.46 -12.42 -4.73
CA SER A 147 1.44 -12.69 -3.67
C SER A 147 2.66 -11.79 -3.84
N GLU A 148 3.33 -11.43 -2.74
CA GLU A 148 4.58 -10.67 -2.82
C GLU A 148 5.65 -11.39 -3.64
N CYS A 149 5.61 -12.72 -3.70
CA CYS A 149 6.48 -13.53 -4.56
C CYS A 149 6.25 -13.26 -6.05
N GLU A 150 5.01 -13.00 -6.46
CA GLU A 150 4.71 -12.66 -7.85
C GLU A 150 5.15 -11.22 -8.19
N LEU A 151 5.34 -10.34 -7.19
CA LEU A 151 5.90 -8.98 -7.36
C LEU A 151 7.42 -8.97 -7.55
N GLN A 152 8.12 -10.03 -7.18
CA GLN A 152 9.59 -10.05 -7.24
C GLN A 152 10.12 -10.37 -8.65
N GLY A 153 9.31 -10.98 -9.52
CA GLY A 153 9.86 -11.54 -10.77
C GLY A 153 10.98 -12.54 -10.47
N ASP A 154 11.85 -12.82 -11.44
CA ASP A 154 13.03 -13.68 -11.21
C ASP A 154 14.17 -12.95 -10.47
N GLY A 155 13.97 -11.68 -10.07
CA GLY A 155 14.95 -10.81 -9.44
C GLY A 155 14.66 -10.57 -7.95
N ASP A 156 15.70 -10.57 -7.11
CA ASP A 156 15.55 -10.48 -5.65
C ASP A 156 15.59 -9.03 -5.12
N SER A 157 15.42 -8.02 -6.01
CA SER A 157 15.63 -6.62 -5.67
C SER A 157 14.35 -5.84 -5.41
N LYS A 158 14.40 -4.89 -4.45
CA LYS A 158 13.29 -3.96 -4.17
C LYS A 158 12.89 -3.19 -5.45
N GLN A 159 13.86 -2.85 -6.30
CA GLN A 159 13.62 -2.06 -7.51
C GLN A 159 12.81 -2.82 -8.55
N ASP A 160 13.05 -4.12 -8.72
CA ASP A 160 12.29 -4.96 -9.64
C ASP A 160 10.82 -5.03 -9.22
N SER A 161 10.56 -5.06 -7.91
CA SER A 161 9.19 -5.05 -7.39
C SER A 161 8.44 -3.73 -7.60
N VAL A 162 9.15 -2.60 -7.53
CA VAL A 162 8.57 -1.28 -7.84
C VAL A 162 8.30 -1.18 -9.33
N PHE A 163 9.25 -1.57 -10.17
CA PHE A 163 9.09 -1.61 -11.63
C PHE A 163 7.90 -2.46 -12.04
N LEU A 164 7.75 -3.66 -11.49
CA LEU A 164 6.60 -4.50 -11.79
C LEU A 164 5.28 -3.85 -11.34
N ALA A 165 5.25 -3.26 -10.15
CA ALA A 165 4.05 -2.58 -9.63
C ALA A 165 3.65 -1.38 -10.50
N GLU A 166 4.60 -0.58 -11.00
CA GLU A 166 4.35 0.53 -11.92
C GLU A 166 3.70 0.04 -13.22
N HIS A 167 4.28 -1.00 -13.84
CA HIS A 167 3.75 -1.54 -15.10
C HIS A 167 2.43 -2.28 -14.91
N LEU A 168 2.25 -2.95 -13.77
CA LEU A 168 1.02 -3.63 -13.41
C LEU A 168 -0.10 -2.64 -13.09
N LEU A 169 0.21 -1.47 -12.53
CA LEU A 169 -0.75 -0.37 -12.36
C LEU A 169 -1.30 0.10 -13.72
N VAL A 170 -0.41 0.32 -14.69
CA VAL A 170 -0.78 0.71 -16.07
C VAL A 170 -1.63 -0.39 -16.72
N ALA A 171 -1.24 -1.65 -16.57
CA ALA A 171 -2.02 -2.79 -17.09
C ALA A 171 -3.40 -2.89 -16.41
N ALA A 172 -3.47 -2.74 -15.09
CA ALA A 172 -4.72 -2.81 -14.35
C ALA A 172 -5.70 -1.72 -14.77
N ASP A 173 -5.22 -0.49 -14.99
CA ASP A 173 -6.04 0.60 -15.53
C ASP A 173 -6.50 0.30 -16.97
N ARG A 174 -5.55 -0.11 -17.85
CA ARG A 174 -5.83 -0.47 -19.25
C ARG A 174 -6.91 -1.54 -19.39
N TYR A 175 -6.94 -2.53 -18.49
CA TYR A 175 -7.89 -3.65 -18.54
C TYR A 175 -9.09 -3.49 -17.59
N GLY A 176 -9.23 -2.37 -16.89
CA GLY A 176 -10.35 -2.09 -15.99
C GLY A 176 -10.41 -3.02 -14.76
N LEU A 177 -9.25 -3.30 -14.17
CA LEU A 177 -9.08 -4.16 -12.99
C LEU A 177 -8.91 -3.30 -11.72
N ASP A 178 -9.98 -2.65 -11.26
CA ASP A 178 -9.94 -1.64 -10.19
C ASP A 178 -9.27 -2.11 -8.89
N ARG A 179 -9.57 -3.34 -8.45
CA ARG A 179 -8.97 -3.89 -7.22
C ARG A 179 -7.47 -4.12 -7.38
N LEU A 180 -7.01 -4.57 -8.55
CA LEU A 180 -5.58 -4.72 -8.83
C LEU A 180 -4.89 -3.36 -8.87
N ARG A 181 -5.55 -2.35 -9.47
CA ARG A 181 -5.06 -0.97 -9.50
C ARG A 181 -4.79 -0.44 -8.09
N LEU A 182 -5.77 -0.58 -7.18
CA LEU A 182 -5.61 -0.15 -5.78
C LEU A 182 -4.51 -0.90 -5.02
N LEU A 183 -4.33 -2.20 -5.29
CA LEU A 183 -3.23 -2.98 -4.70
C LEU A 183 -1.86 -2.50 -5.20
N CYS A 184 -1.76 -2.12 -6.48
CA CYS A 184 -0.54 -1.54 -7.03
C CYS A 184 -0.28 -0.14 -6.43
N GLU A 185 -1.31 0.70 -6.28
CA GLU A 185 -1.21 2.00 -5.60
C GLU A 185 -0.69 1.84 -4.16
N GLU A 186 -1.24 0.89 -3.39
CA GLU A 186 -0.78 0.61 -2.03
C GLU A 186 0.68 0.16 -2.00
N LYS A 187 1.09 -0.72 -2.93
CA LYS A 187 2.48 -1.17 -3.03
C LYS A 187 3.43 -0.03 -3.32
N LEU A 188 3.09 0.82 -4.29
CA LEU A 188 3.89 1.98 -4.71
C LEU A 188 3.98 3.03 -3.60
N CYS A 189 2.87 3.28 -2.90
CA CYS A 189 2.83 4.16 -1.74
C CYS A 189 3.78 3.69 -0.63
N ASN A 190 3.84 2.38 -0.37
CA ASN A 190 4.74 1.79 0.63
C ASN A 190 6.21 1.75 0.19
N SER A 191 6.50 1.96 -1.10
CA SER A 191 7.86 1.95 -1.65
C SER A 191 8.43 3.34 -1.94
N LEU A 192 7.69 4.42 -1.69
CA LEU A 192 8.12 5.80 -1.98
C LEU A 192 9.49 6.12 -1.39
N ASP A 193 10.35 6.69 -2.23
CA ASP A 193 11.65 7.23 -1.88
C ASP A 193 12.01 8.45 -2.75
N ILE A 194 13.18 9.05 -2.47
CA ILE A 194 13.64 10.28 -3.15
C ILE A 194 13.86 10.05 -4.66
N GLU A 195 14.23 8.83 -5.05
CA GLU A 195 14.57 8.50 -6.43
C GLU A 195 13.31 8.22 -7.26
N ASN A 196 12.31 7.55 -6.68
CA ASN A 196 11.10 7.10 -7.38
C ASN A 196 9.88 8.02 -7.23
N VAL A 197 9.83 8.93 -6.24
CA VAL A 197 8.60 9.74 -6.02
C VAL A 197 8.20 10.56 -7.24
N SER A 198 9.18 11.03 -8.02
CA SER A 198 8.88 11.82 -9.22
C SER A 198 8.23 10.99 -10.32
N THR A 199 8.70 9.76 -10.56
CA THR A 199 8.14 8.86 -11.58
C THR A 199 6.76 8.37 -11.17
N ILE A 200 6.60 7.97 -9.91
CA ILE A 200 5.33 7.51 -9.35
C ILE A 200 4.28 8.63 -9.37
N LEU A 201 4.67 9.88 -9.09
CA LEU A 201 3.75 11.03 -9.17
C LEU A 201 3.27 11.31 -10.61
N VAL A 202 4.16 11.20 -11.60
CA VAL A 202 3.76 11.31 -13.03
C VAL A 202 2.76 10.21 -13.38
N LEU A 203 3.02 8.96 -12.97
CA LEU A 203 2.13 7.84 -13.21
C LEU A 203 0.76 8.04 -12.53
N ALA A 204 0.76 8.52 -11.29
CA ALA A 204 -0.46 8.77 -10.54
C ALA A 204 -1.32 9.86 -11.20
N GLU A 205 -0.70 10.92 -11.74
CA GLU A 205 -1.39 11.95 -12.50
C GLU A 205 -1.97 11.40 -13.81
N LEU A 206 -1.17 10.64 -14.57
CA LEU A 206 -1.56 10.09 -15.86
C LEU A 206 -2.78 9.15 -15.75
N LEU A 207 -2.79 8.31 -14.71
CA LEU A 207 -3.85 7.32 -14.47
C LEU A 207 -4.98 7.83 -13.57
N ASN A 208 -4.93 9.11 -13.17
CA ASN A 208 -5.87 9.73 -12.23
C ASN A 208 -6.02 8.96 -10.89
N CYS A 209 -4.91 8.39 -10.40
CA CYS A 209 -4.84 7.71 -9.10
C CYS A 209 -4.73 8.74 -7.96
N SER A 210 -5.86 9.26 -7.49
CA SER A 210 -5.88 10.35 -6.51
C SER A 210 -5.22 9.98 -5.17
N GLN A 211 -5.40 8.75 -4.69
CA GLN A 211 -4.83 8.31 -3.41
C GLN A 211 -3.30 8.22 -3.48
N LEU A 212 -2.77 7.62 -4.55
CA LEU A 212 -1.33 7.56 -4.79
C LEU A 212 -0.73 8.96 -4.97
N LYS A 213 -1.42 9.84 -5.72
CA LYS A 213 -1.01 11.22 -5.92
C LYS A 213 -0.93 11.98 -4.60
N ASP A 214 -1.94 11.88 -3.75
CA ASP A 214 -1.97 12.52 -2.44
C ASP A 214 -0.81 12.04 -1.55
N ALA A 215 -0.53 10.73 -1.56
CA ALA A 215 0.61 10.15 -0.84
C ALA A 215 1.97 10.68 -1.34
N CYS A 216 2.15 10.78 -2.66
CA CYS A 216 3.35 11.39 -3.25
C CYS A 216 3.50 12.85 -2.85
N LEU A 217 2.42 13.64 -2.88
CA LEU A 217 2.44 15.05 -2.48
C LEU A 217 2.71 15.22 -0.97
N GLU A 218 2.17 14.33 -0.13
CA GLU A 218 2.47 14.30 1.30
C GLU A 218 3.95 14.00 1.56
N PHE A 219 4.52 13.03 0.83
CA PHE A 219 5.94 12.70 0.91
C PHE A 219 6.83 13.89 0.49
N LEU A 220 6.49 14.56 -0.62
CA LEU A 220 7.15 15.80 -1.07
C LEU A 220 6.88 17.00 -0.15
N GLY A 221 5.96 16.90 0.80
CA GLY A 221 5.72 17.90 1.84
C GLY A 221 6.82 17.99 2.88
N GLN A 222 7.68 16.97 2.98
CA GLN A 222 8.80 16.95 3.90
C GLN A 222 9.94 17.85 3.36
N PRO A 223 10.40 18.87 4.11
CA PRO A 223 11.38 19.84 3.61
C PRO A 223 12.69 19.20 3.13
N GLU A 224 13.16 18.16 3.84
CA GLU A 224 14.39 17.44 3.52
C GLU A 224 14.25 16.67 2.19
N VAL A 225 13.11 16.01 2.00
CA VAL A 225 12.78 15.27 0.78
C VAL A 225 12.62 16.22 -0.39
N LEU A 226 11.84 17.29 -0.23
CA LEU A 226 11.62 18.26 -1.30
C LEU A 226 12.93 18.86 -1.80
N HIS A 227 13.84 19.23 -0.89
CA HIS A 227 15.14 19.75 -1.27
C HIS A 227 15.98 18.72 -2.04
N ALA A 228 15.98 17.46 -1.61
CA ALA A 228 16.72 16.39 -2.29
C ALA A 228 16.15 16.09 -3.69
N VAL A 229 14.82 16.04 -3.80
CA VAL A 229 14.12 15.75 -5.07
C VAL A 229 14.28 16.89 -6.06
N VAL A 230 14.18 18.16 -5.64
CA VAL A 230 14.33 19.31 -6.55
C VAL A 230 15.70 19.35 -7.25
N VAL A 231 16.73 18.78 -6.60
CA VAL A 231 18.10 18.68 -7.15
C VAL A 231 18.25 17.46 -8.08
N SER A 232 17.32 16.50 -8.05
CA SER A 232 17.39 15.29 -8.88
C SER A 232 16.89 15.55 -10.30
N ASP A 233 17.43 14.80 -11.25
CA ASP A 233 17.00 14.86 -12.66
C ASP A 233 15.52 14.46 -12.81
N GLY A 234 15.04 13.54 -11.97
CA GLY A 234 13.65 13.08 -11.98
C GLY A 234 12.62 14.19 -11.75
N PHE A 235 12.96 15.22 -10.96
CA PHE A 235 12.08 16.36 -10.75
C PHE A 235 11.99 17.28 -11.97
N GLN A 236 13.08 17.42 -12.73
CA GLN A 236 13.06 18.18 -13.98
C GLN A 236 12.15 17.51 -15.00
N ASP A 237 12.17 16.17 -15.08
CA ASP A 237 11.31 15.42 -15.98
C ASP A 237 9.84 15.41 -15.53
N LEU A 238 9.59 15.43 -14.22
CA LEU A 238 8.25 15.67 -13.66
C LEU A 238 7.70 17.03 -14.12
N ILE A 239 8.47 18.11 -14.05
CA ILE A 239 8.02 19.44 -14.48
C ILE A 239 7.70 19.47 -15.98
N LYS A 240 8.51 18.81 -16.81
CA LYS A 240 8.26 18.72 -18.26
C LYS A 240 6.98 17.93 -18.56
N SER A 241 6.78 16.82 -17.86
CA SER A 241 5.66 15.89 -18.10
C SER A 241 4.33 16.43 -17.54
N CYS A 242 4.38 17.12 -16.39
CA CYS A 242 3.20 17.57 -15.66
C CYS A 242 3.40 18.98 -15.08
N PRO A 243 3.41 20.05 -15.90
CA PRO A 243 3.72 21.41 -15.43
C PRO A 243 2.72 21.97 -14.41
N LEU A 244 1.49 21.42 -14.37
CA LEU A 244 0.45 21.82 -13.42
C LEU A 244 0.72 21.34 -11.99
N ILE A 245 1.53 20.29 -11.82
CA ILE A 245 1.87 19.69 -10.51
C ILE A 245 2.52 20.72 -9.57
N LEU A 246 3.23 21.71 -10.15
CA LEU A 246 3.88 22.79 -9.39
C LEU A 246 2.91 23.63 -8.55
N LYS A 247 1.65 23.73 -8.97
CA LYS A 247 0.62 24.46 -8.21
C LYS A 247 0.10 23.68 -7.00
N GLU A 248 0.27 22.36 -7.03
CA GLU A 248 -0.23 21.43 -6.03
C GLU A 248 0.86 21.01 -5.04
N LEU A 249 2.13 21.20 -5.40
CA LEU A 249 3.23 21.02 -4.48
C LEU A 249 2.98 21.85 -3.20
N PRO A 250 3.28 21.31 -2.01
CA PRO A 250 3.10 21.97 -0.72
C PRO A 250 4.13 23.11 -0.49
N ILE A 251 4.50 23.84 -1.55
CA ILE A 251 5.31 25.04 -1.52
C ILE A 251 4.46 26.13 -0.86
N HIS A 252 4.60 26.26 0.46
CA HIS A 252 4.10 27.35 1.30
C HIS A 252 2.63 27.30 1.75
N LYS A 253 2.22 26.21 2.41
CA LYS A 253 1.34 26.37 3.58
C LYS A 253 2.19 26.33 4.84
N ARG A 254 2.84 27.47 5.17
CA ARG A 254 3.30 27.70 6.55
C ARG A 254 2.09 27.45 7.44
N ARG A 255 2.08 26.35 8.19
CA ARG A 255 1.21 26.21 9.37
C ARG A 255 1.48 27.47 10.19
N LYS A 256 0.52 28.40 10.22
CA LYS A 256 0.54 29.46 11.21
C LYS A 256 0.43 28.74 12.56
N VAL A 257 1.58 28.45 13.15
CA VAL A 257 1.65 28.04 14.55
C VAL A 257 1.21 29.27 15.33
N CYS A 258 -0.07 29.31 15.69
CA CYS A 258 -0.52 30.20 16.75
C CYS A 258 0.19 29.75 18.02
N ARG A 259 1.29 30.45 18.35
CA ARG A 259 1.81 30.46 19.71
C ARG A 259 0.79 31.24 20.55
N PHE A 260 0.15 30.56 21.49
CA PHE A 260 -0.48 31.19 22.64
C PHE A 260 0.61 31.55 23.65
#